data_AF-A0A9P3NCP3-F1
#
_entry.id   AF-A0A9P3NCP3-F1
#
_cell.length_a   1.000
_cell.length_b   1.000
_cell.length_c   1.000
_cell.angle_alpha   90.00
_cell.angle_beta   90.00
_cell.angle_gamma   90.00
#
_symmetry.space_group_name_H-M   'P 1'
#
loop_
_entity.id
_entity.type
_entity.pdbx_description
1 polymer ?
#
loop_
_entity_poly.entity_id
_entity_poly.type
_entity_poly.pdbx_seq_one_letter_code
_entity_poly.pdbx_strand_id
1 'polypeptide(L)'
;MAREPKLVWGDYPTPSIVVSSDPELGNFTSVQDAVDTALTLGLDRVVILILPGYYKEKIVIPRNKRTSLMLQGTDAENTIISYNDWAGKLNDDGIPLGTYSTCSVCVYADFFVANNITFQNSAKLPPPFDNETYPAGMAVALRISGNYAAFYNCRFVGWQDTLYDHKGTHYFQNCYFEGNVDFIFGNGRSIYEVCFSSRIRRAMQLYN
;
A
#
# COMPACT_ATOMS: atom_id res chain seq x y z
N MET A 1 -3.51 -30.62 14.60
CA MET A 1 -3.91 -29.25 14.96
C MET A 1 -2.62 -28.42 14.98
N ALA A 2 -2.28 -27.77 13.87
CA ALA A 2 -1.07 -26.97 13.77
C ALA A 2 -1.26 -25.72 14.64
N ARG A 3 -0.34 -25.48 15.58
CA ARG A 3 -0.34 -24.26 16.39
C ARG A 3 0.00 -23.10 15.46
N GLU A 4 -0.86 -22.09 15.41
CA GLU A 4 -0.53 -20.82 14.76
C GLU A 4 0.75 -20.25 15.38
N PRO A 5 1.72 -19.80 14.57
CA PRO A 5 2.84 -19.03 15.10
C PRO A 5 2.28 -17.68 15.56
N LYS A 6 2.08 -17.53 16.88
CA LYS A 6 1.84 -16.22 17.48
C LYS A 6 3.07 -15.36 17.22
N LEU A 7 2.94 -14.38 16.31
CA LEU A 7 3.86 -13.26 16.21
C LEU A 7 3.84 -12.54 17.56
N VAL A 8 4.93 -12.64 18.32
CA VAL A 8 5.11 -11.93 19.59
C VAL A 8 5.59 -10.53 19.26
N TRP A 9 4.69 -9.56 19.34
CA TRP A 9 4.96 -8.14 19.13
C TRP A 9 5.53 -7.54 20.43
N GLY A 10 6.84 -7.34 20.50
CA GLY A 10 7.49 -6.76 21.69
C GLY A 10 9.02 -6.68 21.57
N ASP A 11 9.63 -7.64 20.89
CA ASP A 11 11.03 -7.60 20.49
C ASP A 11 11.09 -7.55 18.95
N TYR A 12 11.31 -6.38 18.37
CA TYR A 12 11.54 -6.29 16.92
C TYR A 12 12.85 -7.01 16.62
N PRO A 13 12.86 -8.03 15.73
CA PRO A 13 14.09 -8.75 15.44
C PRO A 13 15.11 -7.77 14.87
N THR A 14 16.26 -7.67 15.53
CA THR A 14 17.42 -6.99 14.97
C THR A 14 17.93 -7.80 13.77
N PRO A 15 18.22 -7.15 12.63
CA PRO A 15 18.24 -5.70 12.42
C PRO A 15 16.92 -5.14 11.88
N SER A 16 16.50 -4.00 12.45
CA SER A 16 15.38 -3.19 11.96
C SER A 16 15.91 -1.86 11.43
N ILE A 17 15.47 -1.43 10.24
CA ILE A 17 15.70 -0.08 9.71
C ILE A 17 14.56 0.81 10.19
N VAL A 18 14.86 1.98 10.76
CA VAL A 18 13.85 2.92 11.26
C VAL A 18 13.65 4.07 10.27
N VAL A 19 12.40 4.37 9.93
CA VAL A 19 11.98 5.51 9.12
C VAL A 19 11.16 6.47 9.96
N SER A 20 11.49 7.75 9.90
CA SER A 20 10.81 8.81 10.66
C SER A 20 10.79 10.10 9.85
N SER A 21 9.69 10.86 9.88
CA SER A 21 9.70 12.21 9.29
C SER A 21 10.62 13.18 10.05
N ASP A 22 10.94 12.87 11.31
CA ASP A 22 11.97 13.54 12.09
C ASP A 22 13.34 12.86 11.86
N PRO A 23 14.32 13.57 11.27
CA PRO A 23 15.64 13.00 10.96
C PRO A 23 16.45 12.60 12.20
N GLU A 24 16.09 13.04 13.41
CA GLU A 24 16.78 12.66 14.65
C GLU A 24 16.28 11.32 15.21
N LEU A 25 15.12 10.83 14.75
CA LEU A 25 14.44 9.64 15.31
C LEU A 25 14.52 8.40 14.42
N GLY A 26 15.11 8.50 13.22
CA GLY A 26 15.16 7.41 12.24
C GLY A 26 16.50 7.30 11.53
N ASN A 27 16.74 6.15 10.89
CA ASN A 27 17.86 6.00 9.95
C ASN A 27 17.58 6.71 8.62
N PHE A 28 16.31 6.82 8.24
CA PHE A 28 15.85 7.45 7.00
C PHE A 28 14.64 8.34 7.26
N THR A 29 14.47 9.35 6.40
CA THR A 29 13.23 10.15 6.31
C THR A 29 12.32 9.73 5.16
N SER A 30 12.86 8.97 4.18
CA SER A 30 12.11 8.34 3.09
C SER A 30 11.96 6.84 3.33
N VAL A 31 10.76 6.32 3.08
CA VAL A 31 10.46 4.89 3.07
C VAL A 31 11.11 4.23 1.86
N GLN A 32 11.18 4.91 0.69
CA GLN A 32 11.82 4.33 -0.50
C GLN A 32 13.33 4.12 -0.28
N ASP A 33 14.03 5.11 0.28
CA ASP A 33 15.48 4.98 0.56
C ASP A 33 15.76 3.83 1.54
N ALA A 34 14.88 3.64 2.52
CA ALA A 34 14.96 2.52 3.46
C ALA A 34 14.71 1.17 2.77
N VAL A 35 13.74 1.09 1.85
CA VAL A 35 13.49 -0.09 1.01
C VAL A 35 14.72 -0.42 0.18
N ASP A 36 15.27 0.57 -0.53
CA ASP A 36 16.42 0.37 -1.41
C ASP A 36 17.63 -0.12 -0.60
N THR A 37 17.87 0.47 0.57
CA THR A 37 18.95 0.05 1.47
C THR A 37 18.72 -1.37 2.00
N ALA A 38 17.51 -1.70 2.47
CA ALA A 38 17.17 -3.01 3.02
C ALA A 38 17.51 -4.15 2.05
N LEU A 39 17.24 -3.95 0.77
CA LEU A 39 17.48 -4.94 -0.28
C LEU A 39 18.97 -5.20 -0.57
N THR A 40 19.87 -4.35 -0.08
CA THR A 40 21.33 -4.50 -0.24
C THR A 40 22.01 -5.20 0.95
N LEU A 41 21.33 -5.33 2.09
CA LEU A 41 21.91 -5.89 3.31
C LEU A 41 22.22 -7.40 3.22
N GLY A 42 21.64 -8.10 2.24
CA GLY A 42 21.88 -9.53 2.02
C GLY A 42 21.28 -10.44 3.09
N LEU A 43 20.33 -9.94 3.89
CA LEU A 43 19.62 -10.68 4.93
C LEU A 43 18.37 -11.36 4.36
N ASP A 44 17.96 -12.49 4.93
CA ASP A 44 16.76 -13.23 4.50
C ASP A 44 15.47 -12.43 4.72
N ARG A 45 15.42 -11.66 5.82
CA ARG A 45 14.33 -10.75 6.15
C ARG A 45 14.85 -9.46 6.76
N VAL A 46 14.29 -8.34 6.31
CA VAL A 46 14.52 -7.02 6.91
C VAL A 46 13.18 -6.43 7.34
N VAL A 47 13.12 -5.93 8.57
CA VAL A 47 11.98 -5.16 9.08
C VAL A 47 12.29 -3.68 8.93
N ILE A 48 11.40 -2.95 8.28
CA ILE A 48 11.43 -1.49 8.20
C ILE A 48 10.34 -0.97 9.14
N LEU A 49 10.76 -0.43 10.28
CA LEU A 49 9.90 0.23 11.25
C LEU A 49 9.63 1.66 10.79
N ILE A 50 8.38 1.98 10.50
CA ILE A 50 7.94 3.30 10.05
C ILE A 50 7.20 3.95 11.21
N LEU A 51 7.77 5.02 11.76
CA LEU A 51 7.14 5.77 12.85
C LEU A 51 5.88 6.51 12.36
N PRO A 52 5.03 7.01 13.28
CA PRO A 52 3.87 7.82 12.90
C PRO A 52 4.27 9.03 12.05
N GLY A 53 3.53 9.26 10.96
CA GLY A 53 3.82 10.30 9.99
C GLY A 53 3.03 10.13 8.69
N TYR A 54 2.98 11.20 7.89
CA TYR A 54 2.41 11.20 6.55
C TYR A 54 3.53 11.24 5.50
N TYR A 55 3.80 10.11 4.87
CA TYR A 55 4.88 9.90 3.92
C TYR A 55 4.32 10.01 2.50
N LYS A 56 4.47 11.19 1.88
CA LYS A 56 3.97 11.47 0.52
C LYS A 56 5.00 11.12 -0.54
N GLU A 57 5.11 9.86 -0.89
CA GLU A 57 6.07 9.34 -1.86
C GLU A 57 5.53 8.06 -2.51
N LYS A 58 6.02 7.76 -3.72
CA LYS A 58 5.66 6.56 -4.45
C LYS A 58 6.65 5.45 -4.08
N ILE A 59 6.15 4.35 -3.55
CA ILE A 59 6.98 3.22 -3.10
C ILE A 59 6.95 2.09 -4.11
N VAL A 60 8.12 1.60 -4.49
CA VAL A 60 8.28 0.40 -5.32
C VAL A 60 9.11 -0.61 -4.56
N ILE A 61 8.51 -1.76 -4.27
CA ILE A 61 9.20 -2.92 -3.70
C ILE A 61 9.45 -3.92 -4.83
N PRO A 62 10.63 -3.91 -5.45
CA PRO A 62 10.93 -4.77 -6.59
C PRO A 62 10.98 -6.24 -6.17
N ARG A 63 10.92 -7.13 -7.15
CA ARG A 63 11.11 -8.56 -6.90
C ARG A 63 12.54 -8.82 -6.44
N ASN A 64 12.71 -9.40 -5.26
CA ASN A 64 14.00 -9.82 -4.74
C ASN A 64 13.93 -11.30 -4.34
N LYS A 65 14.94 -12.09 -4.71
CA LYS A 65 15.00 -13.53 -4.42
C LYS A 65 15.70 -13.87 -3.09
N ARG A 66 16.44 -12.92 -2.52
CA ARG A 66 17.27 -13.11 -1.32
C ARG A 66 16.62 -12.52 -0.08
N THR A 67 16.05 -11.32 -0.19
CA THR A 67 15.55 -10.56 0.94
C THR A 67 14.05 -10.38 0.86
N SER A 68 13.34 -10.86 1.88
CA SER A 68 11.93 -10.54 2.13
C SER A 68 11.83 -9.27 2.97
N LEU A 69 10.86 -8.41 2.66
CA LEU A 69 10.64 -7.16 3.40
C LEU A 69 9.37 -7.23 4.24
N MET A 70 9.46 -6.63 5.41
CA MET A 70 8.32 -6.32 6.25
C MET A 70 8.27 -4.82 6.53
N LEU A 71 7.16 -4.17 6.18
CA LEU A 71 6.88 -2.81 6.65
C LEU A 71 6.05 -2.90 7.93
N GLN A 72 6.54 -2.26 8.99
CA GLN A 72 5.91 -2.26 10.30
C GLN A 72 5.64 -0.82 10.73
N GLY A 73 4.38 -0.42 10.83
CA GLY A 73 3.99 0.82 11.50
C GLY A 73 3.74 0.58 12.99
N THR A 74 3.62 1.65 13.77
CA THR A 74 3.22 1.52 15.18
C THR A 74 1.72 1.72 15.38
N ASP A 75 1.07 2.43 14.45
CA ASP A 75 -0.35 2.73 14.45
C ASP A 75 -0.84 2.96 13.01
N ALA A 76 -1.79 2.13 12.55
CA ALA A 76 -2.30 2.22 11.20
C ALA A 76 -3.00 3.56 10.91
N GLU A 77 -3.60 4.23 11.91
CA GLU A 77 -4.28 5.50 11.70
C GLU A 77 -3.31 6.67 11.52
N ASN A 78 -2.09 6.54 12.06
CA ASN A 78 -1.11 7.62 12.10
C ASN A 78 0.17 7.34 11.28
N THR A 79 0.40 6.13 10.81
CA THR A 79 1.48 5.79 9.86
C THR A 79 0.90 5.63 8.45
N ILE A 80 0.98 6.68 7.63
CA ILE A 80 0.31 6.77 6.33
C ILE A 80 1.34 6.92 5.22
N ILE A 81 1.35 6.01 4.25
CA ILE A 81 2.09 6.14 2.99
C ILE A 81 1.11 6.48 1.88
N SER A 82 1.34 7.59 1.19
CA SER A 82 0.38 8.15 0.23
C SER A 82 1.04 8.69 -1.03
N TYR A 83 0.38 8.50 -2.17
CA TYR A 83 0.71 9.18 -3.41
C TYR A 83 -0.58 9.58 -4.14
N ASN A 84 -0.50 10.12 -5.35
CA ASN A 84 -1.67 10.73 -6.00
C ASN A 84 -1.69 10.60 -7.53
N ASP A 85 -1.17 9.49 -8.07
CA ASP A 85 -1.35 9.16 -9.49
C ASP A 85 -2.77 8.64 -9.75
N TRP A 86 -3.30 8.95 -10.95
CA TRP A 86 -4.57 8.43 -11.47
C TRP A 86 -4.39 8.00 -12.92
N ALA A 87 -5.25 7.12 -13.43
CA ALA A 87 -5.01 6.42 -14.70
C ALA A 87 -4.93 7.37 -15.91
N GLY A 88 -5.68 8.48 -15.86
CA GLY A 88 -5.66 9.52 -16.88
C GLY A 88 -4.52 10.54 -16.77
N LYS A 89 -3.68 10.49 -15.71
CA LYS A 89 -2.51 11.35 -15.59
C LYS A 89 -1.55 11.03 -16.71
N LEU A 90 -1.02 12.03 -17.40
CA LEU A 90 -0.02 11.83 -18.44
C LEU A 90 1.37 11.68 -17.81
N ASN A 91 2.17 10.76 -18.34
CA ASN A 91 3.60 10.69 -18.07
C ASN A 91 4.37 11.76 -18.88
N ASP A 92 5.69 11.78 -18.76
CA ASP A 92 6.56 12.75 -19.43
C ASP A 92 6.49 12.68 -20.97
N ASP A 93 6.10 11.53 -21.52
CA ASP A 93 5.89 11.31 -22.96
C ASP A 93 4.48 11.70 -23.42
N GLY A 94 3.64 12.24 -22.53
CA GLY A 94 2.25 12.61 -22.83
C GLY A 94 1.28 11.41 -22.92
N ILE A 95 1.68 10.24 -22.42
CA ILE A 95 0.89 9.01 -22.45
C ILE A 95 0.17 8.82 -21.11
N PRO A 96 -1.15 8.50 -21.09
CA PRO A 96 -1.86 8.18 -19.86
C PRO A 96 -1.20 7.00 -19.12
N LEU A 97 -1.02 7.14 -17.81
CA LEU A 97 -0.38 6.13 -16.95
C LEU A 97 -1.08 4.77 -17.00
N GLY A 98 -2.41 4.78 -17.11
CA GLY A 98 -3.26 3.60 -16.92
C GLY A 98 -3.25 3.10 -15.47
N THR A 99 -4.29 2.36 -15.06
CA THR A 99 -4.48 1.91 -13.66
C THR A 99 -3.28 1.18 -13.08
N TYR A 100 -2.60 0.35 -13.87
CA TYR A 100 -1.48 -0.46 -13.39
C TYR A 100 -0.35 0.39 -12.78
N SER A 101 -0.13 1.58 -13.32
CA SER A 101 0.98 2.47 -12.95
C SER A 101 0.62 3.48 -11.85
N THR A 102 -0.63 3.49 -11.35
CA THR A 102 -1.10 4.49 -10.38
C THR A 102 -0.88 4.11 -8.92
N CYS A 103 -0.32 2.93 -8.65
CA CYS A 103 -0.08 2.45 -7.28
C CYS A 103 0.77 3.44 -6.48
N SER A 104 0.28 3.86 -5.32
CA SER A 104 1.08 4.62 -4.35
C SER A 104 2.15 3.73 -3.73
N VAL A 105 1.81 2.47 -3.45
CA VAL A 105 2.75 1.40 -3.12
C VAL A 105 2.62 0.24 -4.10
N CYS A 106 3.69 -0.07 -4.82
CA CYS A 106 3.75 -1.11 -5.84
C CYS A 106 4.64 -2.27 -5.37
N VAL A 107 4.04 -3.38 -4.97
CA VAL A 107 4.76 -4.53 -4.41
C VAL A 107 4.85 -5.67 -5.42
N TYR A 108 6.08 -5.97 -5.83
CA TYR A 108 6.41 -7.09 -6.73
C TYR A 108 7.07 -8.26 -6.00
N ALA A 109 7.57 -8.06 -4.78
CA ALA A 109 8.28 -9.06 -3.98
C ALA A 109 7.35 -10.16 -3.45
N ASP A 110 7.82 -11.41 -3.50
CA ASP A 110 7.21 -12.54 -2.82
C ASP A 110 7.49 -12.41 -1.29
N PHE A 111 6.62 -13.01 -0.45
CA PHE A 111 6.74 -13.02 1.03
C PHE A 111 6.73 -11.64 1.72
N PHE A 112 6.20 -10.61 1.06
CA PHE A 112 6.04 -9.29 1.63
C PHE A 112 5.07 -9.29 2.81
N VAL A 113 5.41 -8.57 3.88
CA VAL A 113 4.50 -8.37 5.02
C VAL A 113 4.31 -6.88 5.28
N ALA A 114 3.07 -6.47 5.55
CA ALA A 114 2.79 -5.16 6.13
C ALA A 114 1.97 -5.30 7.41
N ASN A 115 2.25 -4.45 8.40
CA ASN A 115 1.50 -4.41 9.65
C ASN A 115 1.33 -2.97 10.15
N ASN A 116 0.13 -2.64 10.64
CA ASN A 116 -0.20 -1.34 11.25
C ASN A 116 0.14 -0.12 10.36
N ILE A 117 -0.19 -0.16 9.07
CA ILE A 117 0.10 0.93 8.12
C ILE A 117 -1.17 1.26 7.31
N THR A 118 -1.38 2.54 7.03
CA THR A 118 -2.30 2.99 5.97
C THR A 118 -1.57 3.14 4.64
N PHE A 119 -2.09 2.48 3.61
CA PHE A 119 -1.76 2.74 2.21
C PHE A 119 -2.87 3.59 1.61
N GLN A 120 -2.52 4.74 1.04
CA GLN A 120 -3.48 5.68 0.50
C GLN A 120 -3.14 6.10 -0.92
N ASN A 121 -4.15 6.28 -1.76
CA ASN A 121 -4.04 7.12 -2.94
C ASN A 121 -4.93 8.36 -2.76
N SER A 122 -4.30 9.54 -2.71
CA SER A 122 -4.94 10.83 -2.49
C SER A 122 -5.21 11.58 -3.81
N ALA A 123 -5.25 10.89 -4.95
CA ALA A 123 -5.60 11.51 -6.22
C ALA A 123 -6.96 12.19 -6.11
N LYS A 124 -7.01 13.46 -6.50
CA LYS A 124 -8.27 14.19 -6.60
C LYS A 124 -8.94 13.77 -7.90
N LEU A 125 -10.23 13.50 -7.82
CA LEU A 125 -11.03 13.19 -9.00
C LEU A 125 -11.03 14.41 -9.94
N PRO A 126 -10.53 14.29 -11.18
CA PRO A 126 -10.59 15.39 -12.14
C PRO A 126 -12.06 15.63 -12.54
N PRO A 127 -12.58 16.87 -12.47
CA PRO A 127 -13.82 17.22 -13.18
C PRO A 127 -13.54 17.49 -14.67
N PRO A 128 -14.50 17.22 -15.58
CA PRO A 128 -15.79 16.55 -15.37
C PRO A 128 -15.68 15.02 -15.45
N PHE A 129 -16.58 14.36 -14.70
CA PHE A 129 -16.76 12.90 -14.64
C PHE A 129 -17.58 12.34 -15.82
N ASP A 130 -17.81 13.14 -16.87
CA ASP A 130 -18.76 12.87 -17.94
C ASP A 130 -18.13 12.31 -19.22
N ASN A 131 -16.79 12.18 -19.28
CA ASN A 131 -16.17 11.44 -20.37
C ASN A 131 -16.16 9.94 -20.05
N GLU A 132 -17.17 9.24 -20.56
CA GLU A 132 -17.22 7.76 -20.66
C GLU A 132 -15.92 7.16 -21.27
N THR A 133 -15.10 8.00 -21.90
CA THR A 133 -13.85 7.66 -22.58
C THR A 133 -12.61 7.63 -21.67
N TYR A 134 -12.62 8.15 -20.42
CA TYR A 134 -11.40 8.16 -19.57
C TYR A 134 -11.59 7.71 -18.10
N PRO A 135 -10.71 6.81 -17.59
CA PRO A 135 -10.72 6.29 -16.23
C PRO A 135 -10.18 7.30 -15.18
N ALA A 136 -10.64 8.54 -15.22
CA ALA A 136 -10.15 9.64 -14.39
C ALA A 136 -10.15 9.34 -12.88
N GLY A 137 -11.04 8.45 -12.40
CA GLY A 137 -11.14 8.05 -11.00
C GLY A 137 -10.25 6.89 -10.55
N MET A 138 -9.67 6.10 -11.47
CA MET A 138 -8.90 4.90 -11.12
C MET A 138 -7.54 5.27 -10.54
N ALA A 139 -7.35 5.00 -9.24
CA ALA A 139 -6.21 5.46 -8.47
C ALA A 139 -5.88 4.46 -7.36
N VAL A 140 -4.80 3.70 -7.58
CA VAL A 140 -4.44 2.55 -6.73
C VAL A 140 -3.67 3.02 -5.50
N ALA A 141 -4.14 2.66 -4.30
CA ALA A 141 -3.43 2.88 -3.04
C ALA A 141 -2.30 1.86 -2.89
N LEU A 142 -2.61 0.58 -3.07
CA LEU A 142 -1.62 -0.48 -3.07
C LEU A 142 -1.89 -1.47 -4.20
N ARG A 143 -0.84 -1.86 -4.93
CA ARG A 143 -0.84 -3.01 -5.82
C ARG A 143 0.08 -4.09 -5.27
N ILE A 144 -0.41 -5.32 -5.15
CA ILE A 144 0.38 -6.49 -4.76
C ILE A 144 0.42 -7.52 -5.89
N SER A 145 1.61 -8.00 -6.24
CA SER A 145 1.83 -8.93 -7.36
C SER A 145 2.77 -10.10 -7.03
N GLY A 146 3.36 -10.10 -5.83
CA GLY A 146 4.22 -11.19 -5.34
C GLY A 146 3.44 -12.19 -4.51
N ASN A 147 3.85 -13.44 -4.51
CA ASN A 147 3.16 -14.54 -3.83
C ASN A 147 3.42 -14.53 -2.33
N TYR A 148 2.48 -15.10 -1.57
CA TYR A 148 2.57 -15.34 -0.14
C TYR A 148 2.74 -14.04 0.68
N ALA A 149 2.12 -12.96 0.23
CA ALA A 149 2.12 -11.69 0.96
C ALA A 149 1.05 -11.67 2.06
N ALA A 150 1.31 -10.96 3.15
CA ALA A 150 0.38 -10.84 4.26
C ALA A 150 0.26 -9.40 4.77
N PHE A 151 -0.96 -9.01 5.11
CA PHE A 151 -1.30 -7.67 5.60
C PHE A 151 -2.08 -7.82 6.90
N TYR A 152 -1.61 -7.17 7.96
CA TYR A 152 -2.19 -7.23 9.29
C TYR A 152 -2.53 -5.82 9.76
N ASN A 153 -3.76 -5.59 10.24
CA ASN A 153 -4.16 -4.29 10.78
C ASN A 153 -3.87 -3.12 9.81
N CYS A 154 -3.91 -3.37 8.49
CA CYS A 154 -3.61 -2.36 7.49
C CYS A 154 -4.88 -1.65 7.05
N ARG A 155 -4.73 -0.42 6.57
CA ARG A 155 -5.83 0.35 5.97
C ARG A 155 -5.50 0.63 4.51
N PHE A 156 -6.48 0.49 3.64
CA PHE A 156 -6.36 0.76 2.21
C PHE A 156 -7.39 1.82 1.86
N VAL A 157 -6.93 3.03 1.52
CA VAL A 157 -7.81 4.20 1.41
C VAL A 157 -7.66 4.84 0.03
N GLY A 158 -8.79 4.98 -0.68
CA GLY A 158 -8.82 5.59 -2.00
C GLY A 158 -10.25 5.78 -2.48
N TRP A 159 -10.43 5.86 -3.80
CA TRP A 159 -11.75 6.02 -4.42
C TRP A 159 -12.12 4.84 -5.32
N GLN A 160 -11.72 4.89 -6.58
CA GLN A 160 -11.90 3.77 -7.52
C GLN A 160 -10.56 3.05 -7.66
N ASP A 161 -10.61 1.71 -7.73
CA ASP A 161 -9.43 0.84 -7.86
C ASP A 161 -8.46 0.93 -6.67
N THR A 162 -8.96 1.09 -5.44
CA THR A 162 -8.13 1.31 -4.23
C THR A 162 -7.08 0.23 -3.99
N LEU A 163 -7.48 -1.04 -3.86
CA LEU A 163 -6.58 -2.19 -3.71
C LEU A 163 -6.55 -2.99 -5.02
N TYR A 164 -5.41 -2.96 -5.69
CA TYR A 164 -5.15 -3.83 -6.83
C TYR A 164 -4.49 -5.13 -6.34
N ASP A 165 -5.32 -6.08 -5.94
CA ASP A 165 -4.94 -7.47 -5.67
C ASP A 165 -4.63 -8.22 -6.98
N HIS A 166 -3.56 -7.78 -7.63
CA HIS A 166 -3.31 -8.05 -9.04
C HIS A 166 -3.15 -9.54 -9.35
N LYS A 167 -2.26 -10.23 -8.64
CA LYS A 167 -2.01 -11.67 -8.78
C LYS A 167 -1.19 -12.19 -7.60
N GLY A 168 -1.30 -13.48 -7.33
CA GLY A 168 -0.53 -14.15 -6.29
C GLY A 168 -1.44 -14.86 -5.30
N THR A 169 -0.92 -15.13 -4.11
CA THR A 169 -1.69 -15.67 -2.98
C THR A 169 -1.45 -14.75 -1.80
N HIS A 170 -2.50 -14.13 -1.26
CA HIS A 170 -2.36 -13.12 -0.22
C HIS A 170 -3.29 -13.38 0.95
N TYR A 171 -2.92 -12.85 2.11
CA TYR A 171 -3.69 -12.93 3.32
C TYR A 171 -3.87 -11.53 3.91
N PHE A 172 -5.10 -11.14 4.19
CA PHE A 172 -5.45 -9.87 4.81
C PHE A 172 -6.19 -10.18 6.11
N GLN A 173 -5.65 -9.75 7.25
CA GLN A 173 -6.25 -9.95 8.56
C GLN A 173 -6.49 -8.62 9.24
N ASN A 174 -7.69 -8.42 9.79
CA ASN A 174 -8.08 -7.20 10.51
C ASN A 174 -7.80 -5.92 9.72
N CYS A 175 -7.94 -5.98 8.39
CA CYS A 175 -7.68 -4.85 7.51
C CYS A 175 -8.96 -4.04 7.24
N TYR A 176 -8.78 -2.74 7.02
CA TYR A 176 -9.83 -1.81 6.61
C TYR A 176 -9.68 -1.41 5.14
N PHE A 177 -10.77 -1.43 4.39
CA PHE A 177 -10.80 -1.03 2.98
C PHE A 177 -11.80 0.10 2.77
N GLU A 178 -11.38 1.16 2.10
CA GLU A 178 -12.22 2.31 1.77
C GLU A 178 -12.12 2.67 0.29
N GLY A 179 -13.29 2.77 -0.35
CA GLY A 179 -13.41 3.19 -1.74
C GLY A 179 -14.86 3.21 -2.21
N ASN A 180 -15.08 3.28 -3.52
CA ASN A 180 -16.41 3.38 -4.12
C ASN A 180 -16.67 2.32 -5.20
N VAL A 181 -15.94 2.39 -6.33
CA VAL A 181 -16.09 1.48 -7.48
C VAL A 181 -14.86 0.58 -7.55
N ASP A 182 -15.06 -0.73 -7.69
CA ASP A 182 -14.01 -1.75 -7.86
C ASP A 182 -12.81 -1.58 -6.90
N PHE A 183 -13.09 -1.15 -5.66
CA PHE A 183 -12.05 -0.73 -4.72
C PHE A 183 -11.20 -1.89 -4.19
N ILE A 184 -11.59 -3.13 -4.45
CA ILE A 184 -10.74 -4.33 -4.36
C ILE A 184 -10.92 -5.09 -5.68
N PHE A 185 -9.86 -5.26 -6.45
CA PHE A 185 -9.92 -5.88 -7.77
C PHE A 185 -8.62 -6.58 -8.17
N GLY A 186 -8.69 -7.44 -9.19
CA GLY A 186 -7.55 -8.18 -9.74
C GLY A 186 -7.77 -9.70 -9.74
N ASN A 187 -6.69 -10.46 -9.90
CA ASN A 187 -6.70 -11.92 -10.04
C ASN A 187 -5.93 -12.64 -8.91
N GLY A 188 -5.76 -11.99 -7.76
CA GLY A 188 -5.18 -12.59 -6.57
C GLY A 188 -6.03 -13.72 -6.00
N ARG A 189 -5.37 -14.73 -5.40
CA ARG A 189 -6.01 -15.79 -4.64
C ARG A 189 -5.92 -15.44 -3.15
N SER A 190 -6.85 -14.62 -2.71
CA SER A 190 -6.72 -13.95 -1.41
C SER A 190 -7.76 -14.39 -0.41
N ILE A 191 -7.35 -14.44 0.86
CA ILE A 191 -8.23 -14.61 2.02
C ILE A 191 -8.30 -13.28 2.76
N TYR A 192 -9.52 -12.84 3.07
CA TYR A 192 -9.80 -11.64 3.85
C TYR A 192 -10.50 -12.06 5.15
N GLU A 193 -9.80 -11.95 6.27
CA GLU A 193 -10.25 -12.44 7.57
C GLU A 193 -10.42 -11.28 8.56
N VAL A 194 -11.60 -11.19 9.19
CA VAL A 194 -11.94 -10.13 10.16
C VAL A 194 -11.74 -8.72 9.57
N CYS A 195 -12.00 -8.58 8.26
CA CYS A 195 -11.83 -7.31 7.56
C CYS A 195 -13.11 -6.47 7.56
N PHE A 196 -12.94 -5.14 7.49
CA PHE A 196 -14.02 -4.17 7.38
C PHE A 196 -13.91 -3.41 6.06
N SER A 197 -15.05 -3.19 5.39
CA SER A 197 -15.12 -2.38 4.16
C SER A 197 -16.11 -1.24 4.31
N SER A 198 -15.67 -0.03 3.98
CA SER A 198 -16.52 1.17 3.91
C SER A 198 -16.65 1.64 2.47
N ARG A 199 -17.90 1.78 2.00
CA ARG A 199 -18.17 2.33 0.68
C ARG A 199 -18.47 3.82 0.78
N ILE A 200 -17.64 4.65 0.14
CA ILE A 200 -17.90 6.09 0.10
C ILE A 200 -19.04 6.37 -0.88
N ARG A 201 -20.09 7.02 -0.39
CA ARG A 201 -21.19 7.53 -1.23
C ARG A 201 -20.98 9.01 -1.49
N ARG A 202 -21.25 9.45 -2.72
CA ARG A 202 -21.32 10.87 -3.04
C ARG A 202 -22.53 11.47 -2.32
N ALA A 203 -22.33 12.51 -1.52
CA ALA A 203 -23.43 13.43 -1.22
C ALA A 203 -23.75 14.21 -2.50
N MET A 204 -24.97 14.11 -3.02
CA MET A 204 -25.44 15.04 -4.05
C MET A 204 -25.39 16.45 -3.46
N GLN A 205 -24.36 17.23 -3.80
CA GLN A 205 -24.50 18.68 -3.74
C GLN A 205 -25.41 19.06 -4.91
N LEU A 206 -26.69 19.26 -4.60
CA LEU A 206 -27.59 20.02 -5.45
C LEU A 206 -26.99 21.42 -5.54
N TYR A 207 -26.33 21.73 -6.65
CA TYR A 207 -26.02 23.10 -6.99
C TYR A 207 -27.36 23.77 -7.35
N ASN A 208 -27.75 24.78 -6.56
CA ASN A 208 -28.79 25.75 -6.93
C ASN A 208 -28.23 26.78 -7.91
#